data_AF-A0A7V3QLJ6-F1
#
_entry.id   AF-A0A7V3QLJ6-F1
#
_cell.length_a   1.000
_cell.length_b   1.000
_cell.length_c   1.000
_cell.angle_alpha   90.00
_cell.angle_beta   90.00
_cell.angle_gamma   90.00
#
_symmetry.space_group_name_H-M   'P 1'
#
loop_
_entity.id
_entity.type
_entity.pdbx_description
1 polymer ?
#
loop_
_entity_poly.entity_id
_entity_poly.type
_entity_poly.pdbx_seq_one_letter_code
_entity_poly.pdbx_strand_id
1 'polypeptide(L)'
;MFGFFNQPKKTKEEKTETVASFLAKGSVSIKDIIAPSFIEVDFNHLKIDDRYYRTLYVVGYPRYVSANWLYPLITFDHPLYISMYIYPTETKGVLEDLKRKIAEMEATIENDMKAGKVVDPSLQVALDDALALQAELAKGAERFFQFGLYITIPAETKEELDQITKQVDSVLSSMLIIAKQATLQMEEGFKSTLPMFYDKLEVWRNMDTTSLALAFPFATASLTRNEGILYGINQHDGSLIIFDRFTLENANSVILGKSGGGKSFLVKLESLRLLMMGVEIIIIDPENEYQKLASSVGGEFVVFSPVSPYKINPFDLAITETTADELSNKILDLHSLMRVIMGDLTPSQDALLDKALVLAYQEKGITQDPETFKNEPPLLEDLYKVFLGMETPEAKELADRLEKFVRGSAAGIFNAHSNFDIKNPFTVFGIRDLEENLRPVAMYIILDYVWNRVRKDRKKRILVVDEAWYL
;
A
#
# COMPACT_ATOMS: atom_id res chain seq x y z
N MET A 1 -1.79 -29.43 61.59
CA MET A 1 -3.12 -28.92 61.17
C MET A 1 -3.12 -28.99 59.65
N PHE A 2 -3.81 -29.99 59.08
CA PHE A 2 -4.26 -30.20 57.68
C PHE A 2 -3.27 -29.90 56.51
N GLY A 3 -2.96 -30.79 55.57
CA GLY A 3 -3.56 -32.06 55.19
C GLY A 3 -2.59 -32.92 54.38
N PHE A 4 -2.29 -34.09 54.92
CA PHE A 4 -1.56 -35.20 54.32
C PHE A 4 -2.57 -36.13 53.62
N PHE A 5 -3.29 -35.69 52.59
CA PHE A 5 -4.12 -36.58 51.75
C PHE A 5 -4.40 -35.96 50.40
N ASN A 6 -3.59 -36.28 49.40
CA ASN A 6 -4.03 -36.41 48.00
C ASN A 6 -2.91 -37.05 47.17
N GLN A 7 -2.74 -38.37 47.33
CA GLN A 7 -2.21 -39.19 46.24
C GLN A 7 -3.41 -39.74 45.48
N PRO A 8 -3.54 -39.47 44.17
CA PRO A 8 -4.60 -40.09 43.39
C PRO A 8 -4.33 -41.60 43.31
N LYS A 9 -5.28 -42.40 43.78
CA LYS A 9 -5.30 -43.85 43.57
C LYS A 9 -5.15 -44.11 42.07
N LYS A 10 -4.06 -44.76 41.65
CA LYS A 10 -3.95 -45.38 40.33
C LYS A 10 -4.94 -46.54 40.27
N THR A 11 -6.17 -46.26 39.81
CA THR A 11 -7.05 -47.29 39.28
C THR A 11 -6.40 -47.84 38.00
N LYS A 12 -5.96 -49.11 38.05
CA LYS A 12 -5.71 -49.88 36.83
C LYS A 12 -7.06 -50.09 36.16
N GLU A 13 -7.44 -49.18 35.29
CA GLU A 13 -8.46 -49.46 34.29
C GLU A 13 -7.82 -50.36 33.23
N GLU A 14 -8.14 -51.65 33.28
CA GLU A 14 -8.04 -52.51 32.10
C GLU A 14 -8.99 -51.94 31.05
N LYS A 15 -8.44 -51.12 30.14
CA LYS A 15 -9.16 -50.66 28.96
C LYS A 15 -9.43 -51.87 28.07
N THR A 16 -10.60 -52.46 28.20
CA THR A 16 -11.18 -53.33 27.18
C THR A 16 -11.30 -52.50 25.90
N GLU A 17 -10.44 -52.76 24.92
CA GLU A 17 -10.54 -52.13 23.60
C GLU A 17 -11.93 -52.42 23.03
N THR A 18 -12.73 -51.37 22.82
CA THR A 18 -14.04 -51.53 22.21
C THR A 18 -13.86 -51.86 20.73
N VAL A 19 -14.79 -52.61 20.14
CA VAL A 19 -14.79 -52.92 18.69
C VAL A 19 -14.70 -51.62 17.86
N ALA A 20 -15.30 -50.53 18.36
CA ALA A 20 -15.17 -49.20 17.78
C ALA A 20 -13.73 -48.64 17.82
N SER A 21 -13.00 -48.79 18.94
CA SER A 21 -11.59 -48.37 19.01
C SER A 21 -10.67 -49.25 18.18
N PHE A 22 -11.02 -50.51 17.96
CA PHE A 22 -10.31 -51.42 17.06
C PHE A 22 -10.54 -51.04 15.59
N LEU A 23 -11.78 -50.76 15.19
CA LEU A 23 -12.13 -50.31 13.84
C LEU A 23 -11.55 -48.94 13.50
N ALA A 24 -11.53 -48.01 14.47
CA ALA A 24 -10.92 -46.67 14.30
C ALA A 24 -9.40 -46.72 14.10
N LYS A 25 -8.71 -47.81 14.46
CA LYS A 25 -7.29 -48.00 14.13
C LYS A 25 -7.04 -48.34 12.65
N GLY A 26 -8.06 -48.83 11.93
CA GLY A 26 -7.98 -49.20 10.51
C GLY A 26 -8.57 -48.15 9.55
N SER A 27 -9.10 -47.04 10.06
CA SER A 27 -9.56 -45.92 9.22
C SER A 27 -8.40 -45.03 8.80
N VAL A 28 -8.39 -44.61 7.54
CA VAL A 28 -7.43 -43.63 7.00
C VAL A 28 -7.46 -42.38 7.88
N SER A 29 -6.33 -42.09 8.53
CA SER A 29 -6.19 -40.88 9.34
C SER A 29 -5.80 -39.69 8.48
N ILE A 30 -6.02 -38.47 8.99
CA ILE A 30 -5.55 -37.25 8.33
C ILE A 30 -4.03 -37.31 8.11
N LYS A 31 -3.27 -37.94 9.04
CA LYS A 31 -1.83 -38.13 8.91
C LYS A 31 -1.48 -38.97 7.69
N ASP A 32 -2.25 -40.03 7.40
CA ASP A 32 -2.02 -40.90 6.25
C ASP A 32 -2.31 -40.19 4.92
N ILE A 33 -3.19 -39.18 4.92
CA ILE A 33 -3.53 -38.38 3.74
C ILE A 33 -2.47 -37.31 3.45
N ILE A 34 -1.89 -36.70 4.49
CA ILE A 34 -0.92 -35.59 4.33
C ILE A 34 0.54 -36.03 4.40
N ALA A 35 0.81 -37.27 4.82
CA ALA A 35 2.17 -37.80 4.86
C ALA A 35 2.74 -37.88 3.43
N PRO A 36 4.02 -37.56 3.25
CA PRO A 36 4.66 -37.71 1.95
C PRO A 36 4.69 -39.19 1.52
N SER A 37 4.72 -39.42 0.22
CA SER A 37 4.75 -40.77 -0.36
C SER A 37 6.08 -41.47 -0.06
N PHE A 38 7.18 -40.71 -0.04
CA PHE A 38 8.49 -41.19 0.44
C PHE A 38 9.36 -40.03 0.92
N ILE A 39 10.38 -40.37 1.72
CA ILE A 39 11.47 -39.49 2.11
C ILE A 39 12.78 -40.21 1.84
N GLU A 40 13.65 -39.60 1.06
CA GLU A 40 15.01 -40.08 0.81
C GLU A 40 16.01 -39.12 1.49
N VAL A 41 16.87 -39.68 2.34
CA VAL A 41 17.87 -38.92 3.10
C VAL A 41 19.25 -39.21 2.50
N ASP A 42 19.83 -38.21 1.86
CA ASP A 42 21.20 -38.24 1.33
C ASP A 42 22.15 -37.52 2.31
N PHE A 43 23.45 -37.58 2.05
CA PHE A 43 24.48 -36.93 2.86
C PHE A 43 24.33 -35.42 2.90
N ASN A 44 23.97 -34.78 1.79
CA ASN A 44 23.96 -33.32 1.68
C ASN A 44 22.60 -32.73 1.27
N HIS A 45 21.56 -33.54 1.16
CA HIS A 45 20.20 -33.08 0.90
C HIS A 45 19.19 -34.14 1.35
N LEU A 46 17.92 -33.74 1.37
CA LEU A 46 16.79 -34.60 1.64
C LEU A 46 15.79 -34.42 0.50
N LYS A 47 15.20 -35.51 0.01
CA LYS A 47 14.16 -35.48 -1.01
C LYS A 47 12.84 -35.95 -0.41
N ILE A 48 11.82 -35.11 -0.50
CA ILE A 48 10.45 -35.43 -0.08
C ILE A 48 9.57 -35.34 -1.31
N ASP A 49 8.98 -36.45 -1.72
CA ASP A 49 8.25 -36.56 -2.97
C ASP A 49 9.07 -35.99 -4.16
N ASP A 50 8.62 -34.90 -4.76
CA ASP A 50 9.24 -34.26 -5.92
C ASP A 50 10.14 -33.07 -5.58
N ARG A 51 10.41 -32.80 -4.30
CA ARG A 51 11.18 -31.63 -3.84
C ARG A 51 12.45 -32.00 -3.10
N TYR A 52 13.48 -31.18 -3.29
CA TYR A 52 14.77 -31.30 -2.63
C TYR A 52 14.90 -30.24 -1.54
N TYR A 53 15.59 -30.59 -0.45
CA TYR A 53 15.79 -29.74 0.71
C TYR A 53 17.24 -29.83 1.17
N ARG A 54 17.81 -28.69 1.57
CA ARG A 54 19.12 -28.64 2.23
C ARG A 54 19.07 -27.70 3.41
N THR A 55 19.50 -28.18 4.57
CA THR A 55 19.58 -27.34 5.77
C THR A 55 21.00 -26.85 5.99
N LEU A 56 21.11 -25.57 6.28
CA LEU A 56 22.29 -24.89 6.77
C LEU A 56 22.09 -24.52 8.24
N TYR A 57 23.14 -24.59 9.03
CA TYR A 57 23.18 -24.08 10.40
C TYR A 57 24.31 -23.08 10.56
N VAL A 58 24.07 -22.02 11.32
CA VAL A 58 25.02 -20.93 11.50
C VAL A 58 25.95 -21.21 12.67
N VAL A 59 27.27 -21.12 12.43
CA VAL A 59 28.33 -21.36 13.42
C VAL A 59 29.16 -20.13 13.76
N GLY A 60 29.11 -19.09 12.92
CA GLY A 60 29.84 -17.85 13.11
C GLY A 60 28.95 -16.66 12.80
N TYR A 61 29.06 -15.63 13.63
CA TYR A 61 28.27 -14.40 13.53
C TYR A 61 29.22 -13.19 13.46
N PRO A 62 28.79 -12.08 12.83
CA PRO A 62 29.53 -10.82 12.89
C PRO A 62 29.71 -10.36 14.32
N ARG A 63 30.84 -9.69 14.61
CA ARG A 63 31.15 -9.17 15.95
C ARG A 63 30.22 -8.03 16.38
N TYR A 64 29.73 -7.25 15.43
CA TYR A 64 28.78 -6.16 15.65
C TYR A 64 27.61 -6.33 14.69
N VAL A 65 26.41 -6.14 15.21
CA VAL A 65 25.18 -6.19 14.42
C VAL A 65 24.47 -4.85 14.51
N SER A 66 23.97 -4.37 13.37
CA SER A 66 23.02 -3.26 13.33
C SER A 66 21.59 -3.79 13.44
N ALA A 67 20.62 -2.90 13.64
CA ALA A 67 19.21 -3.28 13.52
C ALA A 67 18.94 -3.89 12.13
N ASN A 68 18.08 -4.91 12.09
CA ASN A 68 17.69 -5.61 10.86
C ASN A 68 18.85 -6.26 10.09
N TRP A 69 19.91 -6.70 10.77
CA TRP A 69 21.07 -7.31 10.09
C TRP A 69 20.76 -8.62 9.36
N LEU A 70 19.68 -9.33 9.70
CA LEU A 70 19.19 -10.49 8.95
C LEU A 70 18.32 -10.14 7.73
N TYR A 71 18.11 -8.86 7.44
CA TYR A 71 17.24 -8.42 6.34
C TYR A 71 17.59 -9.02 4.98
N PRO A 72 18.87 -9.06 4.53
CA PRO A 72 19.22 -9.66 3.24
C PRO A 72 18.86 -11.14 3.10
N LEU A 73 18.79 -11.87 4.22
CA LEU A 73 18.37 -13.27 4.23
C LEU A 73 16.85 -13.42 4.14
N ILE A 74 16.10 -12.49 4.74
CA ILE A 74 14.64 -12.52 4.79
C ILE A 74 14.02 -12.04 3.48
N THR A 75 14.67 -11.09 2.81
CA THR A 75 14.28 -10.59 1.48
C THR A 75 14.98 -11.31 0.34
N PHE A 76 15.63 -12.44 0.63
CA PHE A 76 16.25 -13.28 -0.39
C PHE A 76 15.19 -13.73 -1.40
N ASP A 77 15.49 -13.61 -2.70
CA ASP A 77 14.56 -13.87 -3.80
C ASP A 77 14.39 -15.38 -4.08
N HIS A 78 14.09 -16.13 -3.02
CA HIS A 78 13.76 -17.54 -3.04
C HIS A 78 13.13 -17.96 -1.70
N PRO A 79 12.13 -18.86 -1.65
CA PRO A 79 11.57 -19.32 -0.38
C PRO A 79 12.62 -19.96 0.51
N LEU A 80 12.74 -19.51 1.76
CA LEU A 80 13.60 -20.09 2.78
C LEU A 80 12.78 -20.41 4.04
N TYR A 81 13.06 -21.56 4.67
CA TYR A 81 12.56 -21.83 6.01
C TYR A 81 13.63 -21.45 7.02
N ILE A 82 13.42 -20.35 7.73
CA ILE A 82 14.35 -19.82 8.72
C ILE A 82 13.78 -20.08 10.10
N SER A 83 14.55 -20.72 10.97
CA SER A 83 14.17 -20.94 12.36
C SER A 83 15.23 -20.39 13.29
N MET A 84 14.76 -19.62 14.27
CA MET A 84 15.55 -19.01 15.33
C MET A 84 15.17 -19.65 16.65
N TYR A 85 16.14 -20.29 17.30
CA TYR A 85 15.99 -20.86 18.63
C TYR A 85 16.67 -19.97 19.65
N ILE A 86 15.94 -19.65 20.72
CA ILE A 86 16.39 -18.74 21.76
C ILE A 86 16.17 -19.42 23.10
N TYR A 87 17.26 -19.83 23.73
CA TYR A 87 17.23 -20.46 25.04
C TYR A 87 17.82 -19.51 26.09
N PRO A 88 17.06 -19.12 27.12
CA PRO A 88 17.61 -18.31 28.20
C PRO A 88 18.61 -19.14 29.02
N THR A 89 19.75 -18.55 29.34
CA THR A 89 20.79 -19.18 30.15
C THR A 89 20.82 -18.54 31.54
N GLU A 90 21.14 -19.33 32.57
CA GLU A 90 21.33 -18.78 33.92
C GLU A 90 22.58 -17.88 33.99
N THR A 91 22.38 -16.59 34.23
CA THR A 91 23.46 -15.58 34.28
C THR A 91 24.57 -15.93 35.26
N LYS A 92 24.26 -16.63 36.36
CA LYS A 92 25.25 -17.00 37.38
C LYS A 92 26.32 -17.94 36.82
N GLY A 93 25.93 -18.99 36.11
CA GLY A 93 26.88 -19.94 35.50
C GLY A 93 27.75 -19.26 34.43
N VAL A 94 27.14 -18.40 33.61
CA VAL A 94 27.85 -17.64 32.57
C VAL A 94 28.91 -16.72 33.19
N LEU A 95 28.59 -16.01 34.26
CA LEU A 95 29.54 -15.14 34.96
C LEU A 95 30.72 -15.91 35.56
N GLU A 96 30.47 -17.11 36.10
CA GLU A 96 31.54 -17.98 36.63
C GLU A 96 32.47 -18.47 35.52
N ASP A 97 31.92 -18.90 34.38
CA ASP A 97 32.70 -19.32 33.21
C ASP A 97 33.48 -18.15 32.58
N LEU A 98 32.87 -16.97 32.49
CA LEU A 98 33.51 -15.77 31.96
C LEU A 98 34.66 -15.31 32.84
N LYS A 99 34.51 -15.36 34.18
CA LYS A 99 35.61 -15.12 35.14
C LYS A 99 36.78 -16.06 34.93
N ARG A 100 36.49 -17.37 34.77
CA ARG A 100 37.53 -18.37 34.50
C ARG A 100 38.26 -18.06 33.19
N LYS A 101 37.52 -17.71 32.13
CA LYS A 101 38.12 -17.39 30.82
C LYS A 101 38.94 -16.12 30.83
N ILE A 102 38.48 -15.07 31.52
CA ILE A 102 39.23 -13.83 31.74
C ILE A 102 40.56 -14.13 32.42
N ALA A 103 40.55 -14.90 33.51
CA ALA A 103 41.77 -15.27 34.23
C ALA A 103 42.75 -16.08 33.35
N GLU A 104 42.25 -17.00 32.51
CA GLU A 104 43.08 -17.73 31.53
C GLU A 104 43.72 -16.79 30.50
N MET A 105 42.97 -15.81 29.98
CA MET A 105 43.45 -14.83 29.01
C MET A 105 44.49 -13.89 29.64
N GLU A 106 44.22 -13.36 30.83
CA GLU A 106 45.16 -12.52 31.59
C GLU A 106 46.47 -13.25 31.89
N ALA A 107 46.39 -14.50 32.36
CA ALA A 107 47.57 -15.33 32.64
C ALA A 107 48.39 -15.60 31.37
N THR A 108 47.73 -15.81 30.23
CA THR A 108 48.40 -16.01 28.94
C THR A 108 49.15 -14.75 28.51
N ILE A 109 48.49 -13.59 28.58
CA ILE A 109 49.09 -12.29 28.26
C ILE A 109 50.28 -12.00 29.19
N GLU A 110 50.14 -12.23 30.50
CA GLU A 110 51.20 -12.01 31.48
C GLU A 110 52.41 -12.91 31.21
N ASN A 111 52.17 -14.18 30.86
CA ASN A 111 53.24 -15.12 30.52
C ASN A 111 53.97 -14.72 29.23
N ASP A 112 53.27 -14.27 28.20
CA ASP A 112 53.88 -13.81 26.96
C ASP A 112 54.71 -12.54 27.19
N MET A 113 54.20 -11.59 28.00
CA MET A 113 54.94 -10.39 28.40
C MET A 113 56.22 -10.75 29.19
N LYS A 114 56.13 -11.68 30.16
CA LYS A 114 57.30 -12.15 30.93
C LYS A 114 58.32 -12.88 30.07
N ALA A 115 57.86 -13.59 29.04
CA ALA A 115 58.72 -14.27 28.07
C ALA A 115 59.30 -13.33 27.00
N GLY A 116 58.98 -12.03 27.03
CA GLY A 116 59.41 -11.05 26.03
C GLY A 116 58.80 -11.26 24.65
N LYS A 117 57.69 -12.01 24.56
CA LYS A 117 56.95 -12.22 23.32
C LYS A 117 56.01 -11.04 23.07
N VAL A 118 55.73 -10.79 21.79
CA VAL A 118 54.68 -9.86 21.40
C VAL A 118 53.33 -10.47 21.76
N VAL A 119 52.53 -9.76 22.55
CA VAL A 119 51.17 -10.17 22.90
C VAL A 119 50.31 -10.21 21.65
N ASP A 120 49.56 -11.29 21.47
CA ASP A 120 48.61 -11.41 20.36
C ASP A 120 47.51 -10.32 20.48
N PRO A 121 47.41 -9.39 19.52
CA PRO A 121 46.38 -8.35 19.55
C PRO A 121 44.96 -8.90 19.61
N SER A 122 44.71 -10.08 19.02
CA SER A 122 43.38 -10.70 19.04
C SER A 122 42.98 -11.19 20.44
N LEU A 123 43.95 -11.68 21.21
CA LEU A 123 43.74 -12.12 22.59
C LEU A 123 43.44 -10.93 23.51
N GLN A 124 44.16 -9.82 23.33
CA GLN A 124 43.94 -8.60 24.11
C GLN A 124 42.54 -8.03 23.86
N VAL A 125 42.13 -7.98 22.59
CA VAL A 125 40.79 -7.55 22.21
C VAL A 125 39.70 -8.47 22.76
N ALA A 126 39.92 -9.79 22.77
CA ALA A 126 38.98 -10.75 23.36
C ALA A 126 38.85 -10.59 24.88
N LEU A 127 39.93 -10.23 25.56
CA LEU A 127 39.91 -9.91 26.99
C LEU A 127 39.08 -8.65 27.26
N ASP A 128 39.30 -7.58 26.49
CA ASP A 128 38.54 -6.33 26.63
C ASP A 128 37.03 -6.55 26.42
N ASP A 129 36.65 -7.32 25.39
CA ASP A 129 35.24 -7.71 25.14
C ASP A 129 34.66 -8.51 26.31
N ALA A 130 35.41 -9.48 26.83
CA ALA A 130 34.98 -10.31 27.94
C ALA A 130 34.76 -9.50 29.22
N LEU A 131 35.65 -8.53 29.50
CA LEU A 131 35.52 -7.62 30.64
C LEU A 131 34.30 -6.70 30.49
N ALA A 132 34.06 -6.15 29.30
CA ALA A 132 32.89 -5.32 29.01
C ALA A 132 31.59 -6.10 29.20
N LEU A 133 31.51 -7.30 28.61
CA LEU A 133 30.35 -8.19 28.76
C LEU A 133 30.12 -8.60 30.22
N GLN A 134 31.19 -8.92 30.97
CA GLN A 134 31.10 -9.24 32.39
C GLN A 134 30.50 -8.10 33.19
N ALA A 135 30.90 -6.85 32.90
CA ALA A 135 30.38 -5.67 33.59
C ALA A 135 28.88 -5.48 33.34
N GLU A 136 28.41 -5.63 32.10
CA GLU A 136 26.99 -5.46 31.75
C GLU A 136 26.10 -6.58 32.31
N LEU A 137 26.59 -7.82 32.30
CA LEU A 137 25.91 -8.96 32.95
C LEU A 137 25.83 -8.77 34.47
N ALA A 138 26.90 -8.29 35.11
CA ALA A 138 26.93 -8.06 36.56
C ALA A 138 26.00 -6.92 37.00
N LYS A 139 25.82 -5.89 36.16
CA LYS A 139 24.84 -4.80 36.39
C LYS A 139 23.39 -5.25 36.15
N GLY A 140 23.18 -6.38 35.47
CA GLY A 140 21.85 -6.84 35.05
C GLY A 140 21.26 -6.03 33.90
N ALA A 141 22.08 -5.25 33.19
CA ALA A 141 21.67 -4.53 31.98
C ALA A 141 21.49 -5.49 30.80
N GLU A 142 22.30 -6.56 30.76
CA GLU A 142 22.22 -7.63 29.78
C GLU A 142 21.86 -8.97 30.43
N ARG A 143 21.23 -9.84 29.63
CA ARG A 143 21.03 -11.26 29.88
C ARG A 143 21.72 -12.07 28.78
N PHE A 144 21.99 -13.33 29.08
CA PHE A 144 22.68 -14.22 28.17
C PHE A 144 21.74 -15.31 27.65
N PHE A 145 21.83 -15.58 26.36
CA PHE A 145 21.01 -16.55 25.66
C PHE A 145 21.88 -17.46 24.80
N GLN A 146 21.45 -18.70 24.62
CA GLN A 146 21.90 -19.56 23.55
C GLN A 146 20.99 -19.36 22.34
N PHE A 147 21.60 -18.99 21.22
CA PHE A 147 20.95 -18.69 19.96
C PHE A 147 21.33 -19.70 18.88
N GLY A 148 20.34 -20.33 18.26
CA GLY A 148 20.50 -21.18 17.08
C GLY A 148 19.79 -20.56 15.88
N LEU A 149 20.46 -20.53 14.71
CA LEU A 149 19.88 -20.05 13.45
C LEU A 149 20.06 -21.13 12.38
N TYR A 150 18.93 -21.63 11.88
CA TYR A 150 18.88 -22.69 10.88
C TYR A 150 18.09 -22.23 9.67
N ILE A 151 18.56 -22.61 8.48
CA ILE A 151 18.02 -22.18 7.19
C ILE A 151 17.84 -23.42 6.33
N THR A 152 16.62 -23.78 5.98
CA THR A 152 16.33 -24.85 5.03
C THR A 152 15.93 -24.26 3.69
N ILE A 153 16.62 -24.72 2.65
CA ILE A 153 16.45 -24.31 1.26
C ILE A 153 15.66 -25.41 0.53
N PRO A 154 14.40 -25.17 0.15
CA PRO A 154 13.65 -26.02 -0.77
C PRO A 154 14.10 -25.80 -2.22
N ALA A 155 13.94 -26.78 -3.11
CA ALA A 155 14.14 -26.63 -4.55
C ALA A 155 13.37 -27.72 -5.31
N GLU A 156 13.10 -27.50 -6.60
CA GLU A 156 12.43 -28.51 -7.45
C GLU A 156 13.44 -29.52 -8.00
N THR A 157 14.69 -29.09 -8.20
CA THR A 157 15.78 -29.96 -8.71
C THR A 157 17.02 -29.87 -7.84
N LYS A 158 17.89 -30.90 -7.92
CA LYS A 158 19.16 -30.92 -7.19
C LYS A 158 20.11 -29.84 -7.71
N GLU A 159 20.09 -29.58 -9.01
CA GLU A 159 20.90 -28.55 -9.66
C GLU A 159 20.50 -27.15 -9.18
N GLU A 160 19.20 -26.88 -9.09
CA GLU A 160 18.67 -25.65 -8.50
C GLU A 160 19.06 -25.52 -7.04
N LEU A 161 18.91 -26.59 -6.24
CA LEU A 161 19.31 -26.63 -4.84
C LEU A 161 20.77 -26.22 -4.66
N ASP A 162 21.67 -26.76 -5.49
CA ASP A 162 23.10 -26.45 -5.46
C ASP A 162 23.40 -24.99 -5.84
N GLN A 163 22.69 -24.43 -6.80
CA GLN A 163 22.83 -23.02 -7.19
C GLN A 163 22.37 -22.09 -6.08
N ILE A 164 21.19 -22.34 -5.52
CA ILE A 164 20.58 -21.50 -4.48
C ILE A 164 21.38 -21.60 -3.19
N THR A 165 21.87 -22.79 -2.83
CA THR A 165 22.76 -22.96 -1.67
C THR A 165 23.99 -22.05 -1.78
N LYS A 166 24.63 -21.96 -2.95
CA LYS A 166 25.79 -21.08 -3.16
C LYS A 166 25.42 -19.60 -3.05
N GLN A 167 24.24 -19.21 -3.54
CA GLN A 167 23.76 -17.84 -3.43
C GLN A 167 23.46 -17.47 -1.97
N VAL A 168 22.79 -18.34 -1.22
CA VAL A 168 22.54 -18.17 0.22
C VAL A 168 23.86 -18.08 0.98
N ASP A 169 24.82 -18.99 0.73
CA ASP A 169 26.16 -18.93 1.34
C ASP A 169 26.89 -17.61 1.02
N SER A 170 26.74 -17.09 -0.21
CA SER A 170 27.32 -15.79 -0.60
C SER A 170 26.68 -14.62 0.14
N VAL A 171 25.36 -14.65 0.35
CA VAL A 171 24.62 -13.63 1.12
C VAL A 171 25.02 -13.70 2.60
N LEU A 172 25.11 -14.90 3.18
CA LEU A 172 25.58 -15.07 4.55
C LEU A 172 27.01 -14.58 4.72
N SER A 173 27.90 -14.91 3.78
CA SER A 173 29.30 -14.48 3.82
C SER A 173 29.47 -12.96 3.72
N SER A 174 28.63 -12.26 2.93
CA SER A 174 28.68 -10.79 2.85
C SER A 174 28.28 -10.10 4.14
N MET A 175 27.47 -10.77 4.96
CA MET A 175 27.10 -10.37 6.32
C MET A 175 28.08 -10.85 7.40
N LEU A 176 29.22 -11.44 6.99
CA LEU A 176 30.21 -12.08 7.89
C LEU A 176 29.61 -13.22 8.73
N ILE A 177 28.54 -13.84 8.25
CA ILE A 177 27.93 -15.03 8.84
C ILE A 177 28.59 -16.27 8.23
N ILE A 178 28.98 -17.20 9.08
CA ILE A 178 29.56 -18.49 8.67
C ILE A 178 28.50 -19.57 8.90
N ALA A 179 27.98 -20.13 7.82
CA ALA A 179 27.08 -21.27 7.85
C ALA A 179 27.78 -22.56 7.39
N LYS A 180 27.21 -23.69 7.80
CA LYS A 180 27.63 -25.04 7.42
C LYS A 180 26.40 -25.84 7.01
N GLN A 181 26.58 -26.72 6.04
CA GLN A 181 25.55 -27.71 5.68
C GLN A 181 25.42 -28.73 6.80
N ALA A 182 24.18 -29.12 7.12
CA ALA A 182 23.86 -30.22 8.04
C ALA A 182 24.19 -31.59 7.43
N THR A 183 25.42 -31.75 6.91
CA THR A 183 25.85 -32.98 6.24
C THR A 183 25.73 -34.17 7.19
N LEU A 184 25.14 -35.27 6.71
CA LEU A 184 24.78 -36.46 7.51
C LEU A 184 23.72 -36.21 8.60
N GLN A 185 23.16 -34.99 8.69
CA GLN A 185 22.12 -34.59 9.66
C GLN A 185 20.99 -33.80 8.96
N MET A 186 20.73 -34.08 7.68
CA MET A 186 19.78 -33.32 6.87
C MET A 186 18.34 -33.49 7.36
N GLU A 187 18.00 -34.67 7.88
CA GLU A 187 16.67 -34.93 8.44
C GLU A 187 16.45 -34.14 9.75
N GLU A 188 17.44 -34.11 10.62
CA GLU A 188 17.45 -33.32 11.86
C GLU A 188 17.41 -31.83 11.55
N GLY A 189 18.18 -31.38 10.57
CA GLY A 189 18.17 -30.01 10.09
C GLY A 189 16.80 -29.60 9.57
N PHE A 190 16.21 -30.41 8.69
CA PHE A 190 14.88 -30.16 8.16
C PHE A 190 13.84 -30.04 9.28
N LYS A 191 13.82 -31.01 10.21
CA LYS A 191 12.91 -31.02 11.37
C LYS A 191 13.08 -29.80 12.27
N SER A 192 14.31 -29.29 12.42
CA SER A 192 14.62 -28.07 13.18
C SER A 192 14.11 -26.79 12.51
N THR A 193 13.71 -26.84 11.24
CA THR A 193 13.13 -25.68 10.54
C THR A 193 11.61 -25.75 10.36
N LEU A 194 10.99 -26.85 10.80
CA LEU A 194 9.54 -27.01 10.77
C LEU A 194 8.89 -26.26 11.94
N PRO A 195 7.63 -25.81 11.81
CA PRO A 195 6.89 -25.10 12.86
C PRO A 195 6.40 -26.03 13.99
N MET A 196 7.22 -27.01 14.37
CA MET A 196 7.00 -27.93 15.50
C MET A 196 7.75 -27.48 16.76
N PHE A 197 8.54 -26.40 16.66
CA PHE A 197 9.37 -25.87 17.75
C PHE A 197 10.28 -26.93 18.39
N TYR A 198 10.98 -27.69 17.54
CA TYR A 198 11.79 -28.82 17.97
C TYR A 198 13.20 -28.76 17.40
N ASP A 199 14.14 -28.21 18.19
CA ASP A 199 15.56 -28.12 17.80
C ASP A 199 16.20 -29.51 17.88
N LYS A 200 16.65 -30.04 16.74
CA LYS A 200 17.36 -31.32 16.65
C LYS A 200 18.84 -31.16 16.33
N LEU A 201 19.26 -29.99 15.86
CA LEU A 201 20.66 -29.72 15.56
C LEU A 201 21.41 -29.30 16.82
N GLU A 202 20.76 -28.57 17.72
CA GLU A 202 21.33 -28.10 18.99
C GLU A 202 22.66 -27.34 18.81
N VAL A 203 22.82 -26.66 17.67
CA VAL A 203 24.03 -25.88 17.36
C VAL A 203 23.80 -24.43 17.77
N TRP A 204 24.28 -24.11 18.96
CA TRP A 204 24.06 -22.79 19.56
C TRP A 204 25.31 -21.92 19.61
N ARG A 205 25.06 -20.61 19.65
CA ARG A 205 26.04 -19.59 20.02
C ARG A 205 25.49 -18.71 21.12
N ASN A 206 26.39 -18.29 21.99
CA ASN A 206 26.03 -17.38 23.06
C ASN A 206 25.84 -15.97 22.50
N MET A 207 24.75 -15.31 22.88
CA MET A 207 24.44 -13.92 22.54
C MET A 207 23.87 -13.18 23.75
N ASP A 208 24.17 -11.89 23.85
CA ASP A 208 23.51 -10.97 24.77
C ASP A 208 22.12 -10.54 24.26
N THR A 209 21.33 -9.90 25.12
CA THR A 209 19.96 -9.46 24.83
C THR A 209 19.92 -8.47 23.68
N THR A 210 20.84 -7.50 23.66
CA THR A 210 20.87 -6.45 22.64
C THR A 210 21.15 -7.05 21.26
N SER A 211 22.18 -7.88 21.13
CA SER A 211 22.49 -8.57 19.87
C SER A 211 21.31 -9.41 19.36
N LEU A 212 20.63 -10.11 20.27
CA LEU A 212 19.46 -10.92 19.93
C LEU A 212 18.27 -10.06 19.48
N ALA A 213 17.99 -8.95 20.17
CA ALA A 213 16.90 -8.04 19.82
C ALA A 213 17.07 -7.46 18.42
N LEU A 214 18.32 -7.19 18.02
CA LEU A 214 18.65 -6.68 16.69
C LEU A 214 18.49 -7.72 15.57
N ALA A 215 18.42 -9.02 15.91
CA ALA A 215 18.13 -10.10 14.97
C ALA A 215 16.65 -10.18 14.57
N PHE A 216 15.74 -9.58 15.36
CA PHE A 216 14.33 -9.59 15.02
C PHE A 216 14.08 -8.70 13.79
N PRO A 217 13.42 -9.21 12.74
CA PRO A 217 13.28 -8.46 11.50
C PRO A 217 12.09 -7.53 11.57
N PHE A 218 12.33 -6.29 12.00
CA PHE A 218 11.39 -5.18 11.81
C PHE A 218 11.38 -4.79 10.32
N ALA A 219 10.98 -5.70 9.44
CA ALA A 219 10.76 -5.42 8.03
C ALA A 219 9.45 -4.64 7.91
N THR A 220 9.55 -3.40 7.45
CA THR A 220 8.40 -2.57 7.07
C THR A 220 7.53 -3.33 6.07
N ALA A 221 6.22 -3.33 6.28
CA ALA A 221 5.28 -3.85 5.30
C ALA A 221 5.52 -3.13 3.96
N SER A 222 5.98 -3.87 2.94
CA SER A 222 6.14 -3.31 1.60
C SER A 222 4.76 -2.91 1.09
N LEU A 223 4.61 -1.67 0.62
CA LEU A 223 3.35 -1.13 0.08
C LEU A 223 3.16 -1.56 -1.38
N THR A 224 3.52 -2.81 -1.67
CA THR A 224 3.65 -3.36 -3.01
C THR A 224 2.68 -4.51 -3.19
N ARG A 225 1.89 -4.45 -4.25
CA ARG A 225 0.98 -5.48 -4.73
C ARG A 225 1.43 -5.92 -6.13
N ASN A 226 0.99 -7.10 -6.54
CA ASN A 226 1.30 -7.67 -7.86
C ASN A 226 0.41 -7.13 -8.99
N GLU A 227 -0.34 -6.06 -8.76
CA GLU A 227 -1.31 -5.49 -9.70
C GLU A 227 -1.31 -3.96 -9.64
N GLY A 228 -1.63 -3.31 -10.77
CA GLY A 228 -1.73 -1.85 -10.87
C GLY A 228 -0.55 -1.18 -11.56
N ILE A 229 -0.29 0.07 -11.19
CA ILE A 229 0.78 0.87 -11.79
C ILE A 229 1.97 0.99 -10.84
N LEU A 230 3.15 1.18 -11.42
CA LEU A 230 4.31 1.64 -10.67
C LEU A 230 4.07 3.08 -10.22
N TYR A 231 4.25 3.36 -8.94
CA TYR A 231 4.24 4.72 -8.38
C TYR A 231 5.65 5.25 -8.15
N GLY A 232 6.56 4.39 -7.72
CA GLY A 232 7.93 4.80 -7.43
C GLY A 232 8.77 3.66 -6.87
N ILE A 233 9.85 4.04 -6.20
CA ILE A 233 10.79 3.11 -5.58
C ILE A 233 10.84 3.46 -4.09
N ASN A 234 10.73 2.46 -3.23
CA ASN A 234 10.96 2.60 -1.82
C ASN A 234 12.44 2.94 -1.57
N GLN A 235 12.70 4.09 -0.97
CA GLN A 235 14.08 4.57 -0.77
C GLN A 235 14.86 3.78 0.28
N HIS A 236 14.19 3.01 1.13
CA HIS A 236 14.84 2.23 2.18
C HIS A 236 15.41 0.90 1.66
N ASP A 237 14.68 0.22 0.80
CA ASP A 237 15.02 -1.14 0.35
C ASP A 237 15.12 -1.29 -1.18
N GLY A 238 14.84 -0.23 -1.95
CA GLY A 238 14.89 -0.26 -3.40
C GLY A 238 13.74 -1.03 -4.06
N SER A 239 12.77 -1.51 -3.28
CA SER A 239 11.61 -2.23 -3.83
C SER A 239 10.70 -1.28 -4.63
N LEU A 240 10.03 -1.83 -5.64
CA LEU A 240 9.09 -1.09 -6.48
C LEU A 240 7.77 -0.90 -5.73
N ILE A 241 7.24 0.32 -5.67
CA ILE A 241 5.90 0.57 -5.12
C ILE A 241 4.89 0.43 -6.26
N ILE A 242 4.16 -0.69 -6.28
CA ILE A 242 3.17 -1.02 -7.31
C ILE A 242 1.85 -1.32 -6.62
N PHE A 243 0.75 -0.67 -7.02
CA PHE A 243 -0.60 -1.08 -6.59
C PHE A 243 -1.68 -0.53 -7.52
N ASP A 244 -2.84 -1.22 -7.58
CA ASP A 244 -4.05 -0.72 -8.26
C ASP A 244 -4.94 -0.01 -7.24
N ARG A 245 -5.05 1.32 -7.35
CA ARG A 245 -5.91 2.14 -6.47
C ARG A 245 -7.40 1.76 -6.55
N PHE A 246 -7.86 1.16 -7.64
CA PHE A 246 -9.23 0.66 -7.76
C PHE A 246 -9.51 -0.59 -6.91
N THR A 247 -8.48 -1.18 -6.28
CA THR A 247 -8.62 -2.31 -5.34
C THR A 247 -8.78 -1.86 -3.89
N LEU A 248 -8.69 -0.56 -3.63
CA LEU A 248 -8.92 0.05 -2.31
C LEU A 248 -10.42 0.29 -2.09
N GLU A 249 -10.81 0.53 -0.83
CA GLU A 249 -12.19 0.89 -0.48
C GLU A 249 -12.67 2.14 -1.23
N ASN A 250 -11.76 3.08 -1.47
CA ASN A 250 -12.00 4.27 -2.26
C ASN A 250 -10.81 4.54 -3.18
N ALA A 251 -11.10 4.76 -4.47
CA ALA A 251 -10.11 5.04 -5.49
C ALA A 251 -9.70 6.53 -5.56
N ASN A 252 -10.19 7.41 -4.70
CA ASN A 252 -9.87 8.85 -4.69
C ASN A 252 -8.45 9.15 -4.18
N SER A 253 -7.84 10.24 -4.64
CA SER A 253 -6.53 10.73 -4.13
C SER A 253 -6.52 12.24 -4.00
N VAL A 254 -5.72 12.69 -3.04
CA VAL A 254 -5.33 14.09 -2.89
C VAL A 254 -3.82 14.18 -3.06
N ILE A 255 -3.34 15.00 -4.00
CA ILE A 255 -1.92 15.20 -4.25
C ILE A 255 -1.54 16.60 -3.78
N LEU A 256 -0.75 16.67 -2.72
CA LEU A 256 -0.30 17.93 -2.11
C LEU A 256 1.21 18.08 -2.28
N GLY A 257 1.65 19.29 -2.56
CA GLY A 257 3.06 19.59 -2.76
C GLY A 257 3.30 21.07 -3.05
N LYS A 258 4.48 21.57 -2.67
CA LYS A 258 4.90 22.94 -2.97
C LYS A 258 5.06 23.12 -4.49
N SER A 259 5.05 24.37 -4.97
CA SER A 259 5.42 24.65 -6.36
C SER A 259 6.83 24.11 -6.66
N GLY A 260 7.01 23.47 -7.81
CA GLY A 260 8.24 22.75 -8.18
C GLY A 260 8.46 21.39 -7.49
N GLY A 261 7.56 20.94 -6.60
CA GLY A 261 7.69 19.67 -5.87
C GLY A 261 7.39 18.40 -6.70
N GLY A 262 7.18 18.52 -8.01
CA GLY A 262 6.89 17.38 -8.90
C GLY A 262 5.42 16.94 -8.98
N LYS A 263 4.46 17.76 -8.50
CA LYS A 263 3.02 17.46 -8.58
C LYS A 263 2.56 17.14 -10.01
N SER A 264 2.75 18.07 -10.94
CA SER A 264 2.33 17.89 -12.33
C SER A 264 3.06 16.72 -12.99
N PHE A 265 4.33 16.47 -12.64
CA PHE A 265 5.07 15.31 -13.14
C PHE A 265 4.43 14.00 -12.68
N LEU A 266 4.11 13.88 -11.39
CA LEU A 266 3.44 12.71 -10.83
C LEU A 266 2.07 12.48 -11.49
N VAL A 267 1.24 13.52 -11.59
CA VAL A 267 -0.11 13.42 -12.18
C VAL A 267 -0.05 13.02 -13.65
N LYS A 268 0.87 13.62 -14.44
CA LYS A 268 1.06 13.26 -15.86
C LYS A 268 1.51 11.81 -16.01
N LEU A 269 2.43 11.36 -15.16
CA LEU A 269 2.95 10.00 -15.18
C LEU A 269 1.89 8.97 -14.76
N GLU A 270 1.14 9.26 -13.69
CA GLU A 270 0.02 8.42 -13.23
C GLU A 270 -1.06 8.33 -14.32
N SER A 271 -1.47 9.46 -14.89
CA SER A 271 -2.46 9.53 -15.96
C SER A 271 -2.08 8.68 -17.17
N LEU A 272 -0.82 8.76 -17.60
CA LEU A 272 -0.30 7.93 -18.69
C LEU A 272 -0.35 6.43 -18.38
N ARG A 273 0.13 6.03 -17.18
CA ARG A 273 0.15 4.63 -16.77
C ARG A 273 -1.25 4.05 -16.65
N LEU A 274 -2.19 4.81 -16.09
CA LEU A 274 -3.58 4.40 -15.97
C LEU A 274 -4.27 4.32 -17.33
N LEU A 275 -3.99 5.26 -18.25
CA LEU A 275 -4.47 5.19 -19.63
C LEU A 275 -4.01 3.90 -20.32
N MET A 276 -2.75 3.49 -20.12
CA MET A 276 -2.23 2.22 -20.65
C MET A 276 -2.92 0.99 -20.05
N MET A 277 -3.48 1.10 -18.85
CA MET A 277 -4.30 0.05 -18.21
C MET A 277 -5.78 0.09 -18.64
N GLY A 278 -6.15 0.96 -19.60
CA GLY A 278 -7.53 1.09 -20.09
C GLY A 278 -8.44 1.93 -19.21
N VAL A 279 -7.88 2.75 -18.31
CA VAL A 279 -8.65 3.72 -17.51
C VAL A 279 -8.84 5.00 -18.33
N GLU A 280 -10.07 5.51 -18.40
CA GLU A 280 -10.34 6.79 -19.07
C GLU A 280 -9.93 7.95 -18.14
N ILE A 281 -9.21 8.93 -18.69
CA ILE A 281 -8.66 10.07 -17.96
C ILE A 281 -9.35 11.35 -18.45
N ILE A 282 -9.86 12.13 -17.50
CA ILE A 282 -10.46 13.44 -17.72
C ILE A 282 -9.70 14.44 -16.86
N ILE A 283 -9.19 15.53 -17.43
CA ILE A 283 -8.41 16.53 -16.71
C ILE A 283 -9.04 17.91 -16.86
N ILE A 284 -9.19 18.66 -15.78
CA ILE A 284 -9.48 20.08 -15.80
C ILE A 284 -8.17 20.83 -15.55
N ASP A 285 -7.77 21.63 -16.54
CA ASP A 285 -6.44 22.22 -16.65
C ASP A 285 -6.54 23.76 -16.74
N PRO A 286 -6.31 24.48 -15.63
CA PRO A 286 -6.36 25.94 -15.62
C PRO A 286 -5.14 26.61 -16.24
N GLU A 287 -4.05 25.88 -16.48
CA GLU A 287 -2.78 26.43 -16.96
C GLU A 287 -2.38 25.93 -18.36
N ASN A 288 -3.19 25.06 -18.97
CA ASN A 288 -2.91 24.36 -20.24
C ASN A 288 -1.60 23.54 -20.18
N GLU A 289 -1.22 23.04 -19.00
CA GLU A 289 -0.02 22.23 -18.77
C GLU A 289 -0.10 20.82 -19.39
N TYR A 290 -1.30 20.33 -19.69
CA TYR A 290 -1.57 18.98 -20.18
C TYR A 290 -1.87 18.94 -21.68
N GLN A 291 -1.90 20.09 -22.36
CA GLN A 291 -2.15 20.17 -23.80
C GLN A 291 -1.19 19.30 -24.61
N LYS A 292 0.12 19.43 -24.35
CA LYS A 292 1.14 18.63 -25.04
C LYS A 292 1.00 17.13 -24.76
N LEU A 293 0.58 16.78 -23.53
CA LEU A 293 0.37 15.40 -23.14
C LEU A 293 -0.80 14.80 -23.91
N ALA A 294 -1.95 15.49 -23.94
CA ALA A 294 -3.13 15.08 -24.70
C ALA A 294 -2.78 14.83 -26.18
N SER A 295 -2.11 15.77 -26.84
CA SER A 295 -1.69 15.60 -28.24
C SER A 295 -0.74 14.41 -28.44
N SER A 296 0.12 14.11 -27.47
CA SER A 296 1.11 13.02 -27.58
C SER A 296 0.49 11.62 -27.48
N VAL A 297 -0.68 11.50 -26.84
CA VAL A 297 -1.40 10.22 -26.67
C VAL A 297 -2.61 10.08 -27.60
N GLY A 298 -2.80 11.01 -28.54
CA GLY A 298 -4.00 11.06 -29.38
C GLY A 298 -5.27 11.41 -28.59
N GLY A 299 -5.11 12.08 -27.44
CA GLY A 299 -6.18 12.61 -26.62
C GLY A 299 -6.85 13.84 -27.22
N GLU A 300 -7.94 14.28 -26.59
CA GLU A 300 -8.71 15.43 -26.99
C GLU A 300 -8.46 16.61 -26.04
N PHE A 301 -8.06 17.77 -26.57
CA PHE A 301 -7.86 18.99 -25.81
C PHE A 301 -8.96 19.99 -26.14
N VAL A 302 -9.87 20.20 -25.19
CA VAL A 302 -11.06 21.03 -25.32
C VAL A 302 -10.79 22.38 -24.67
N VAL A 303 -10.58 23.41 -25.50
CA VAL A 303 -10.35 24.78 -25.02
C VAL A 303 -11.68 25.44 -24.71
N PHE A 304 -11.84 25.94 -23.49
CA PHE A 304 -12.96 26.79 -23.10
C PHE A 304 -12.56 28.25 -23.22
N SER A 305 -13.21 28.97 -24.13
CA SER A 305 -13.03 30.40 -24.37
C SER A 305 -14.28 30.99 -25.01
N PRO A 306 -14.47 32.33 -25.01
CA PRO A 306 -15.62 32.95 -25.66
C PRO A 306 -15.81 32.56 -27.13
N VAL A 307 -14.70 32.37 -27.85
CA VAL A 307 -14.69 32.01 -29.27
C VAL A 307 -14.62 30.50 -29.52
N SER A 308 -14.56 29.68 -28.45
CA SER A 308 -14.47 28.23 -28.59
C SER A 308 -15.69 27.67 -29.33
N PRO A 309 -15.51 26.69 -30.23
CA PRO A 309 -16.64 25.97 -30.82
C PRO A 309 -17.37 25.09 -29.79
N TYR A 310 -16.71 24.71 -28.69
CA TYR A 310 -17.29 23.84 -27.68
C TYR A 310 -18.13 24.63 -26.70
N LYS A 311 -19.38 24.18 -26.51
CA LYS A 311 -20.36 24.75 -25.60
C LYS A 311 -20.93 23.66 -24.71
N ILE A 312 -21.11 24.01 -23.43
CA ILE A 312 -21.77 23.18 -22.44
C ILE A 312 -22.88 24.02 -21.82
N ASN A 313 -24.11 23.53 -21.93
CA ASN A 313 -25.25 24.12 -21.28
C ASN A 313 -25.37 23.58 -19.84
N PRO A 314 -25.28 24.44 -18.81
CA PRO A 314 -25.42 24.00 -17.43
C PRO A 314 -26.83 23.50 -17.10
N PHE A 315 -27.85 23.78 -17.92
CA PHE A 315 -29.23 23.33 -17.71
C PHE A 315 -29.54 21.95 -18.34
N ASP A 316 -28.54 21.28 -18.92
CA ASP A 316 -28.76 19.95 -19.47
C ASP A 316 -29.06 18.92 -18.37
N LEU A 317 -30.09 18.09 -18.60
CA LEU A 317 -30.48 16.97 -17.73
C LEU A 317 -29.82 15.66 -18.16
N ALA A 318 -29.53 14.77 -17.20
CA ALA A 318 -29.02 13.44 -17.53
C ALA A 318 -30.16 12.52 -18.00
N ILE A 319 -30.28 12.36 -19.33
CA ILE A 319 -31.37 11.59 -19.97
C ILE A 319 -31.42 10.09 -19.54
N THR A 320 -30.33 9.55 -19.00
CA THR A 320 -30.15 8.10 -18.77
C THR A 320 -30.71 7.56 -17.46
N GLU A 321 -30.94 8.41 -16.46
CA GLU A 321 -31.61 8.01 -15.21
C GLU A 321 -32.96 8.72 -15.14
N THR A 322 -34.01 8.07 -15.66
CA THR A 322 -35.40 8.53 -15.52
C THR A 322 -35.89 8.30 -14.07
N THR A 323 -35.21 8.89 -13.11
CA THR A 323 -35.70 8.98 -11.73
C THR A 323 -36.49 10.26 -11.59
N ALA A 324 -37.56 10.23 -10.79
CA ALA A 324 -38.45 11.38 -10.61
C ALA A 324 -37.73 12.59 -9.95
N ASP A 325 -36.54 12.39 -9.38
CA ASP A 325 -35.79 13.41 -8.64
C ASP A 325 -34.73 14.15 -9.48
N GLU A 326 -34.50 13.77 -10.74
CA GLU A 326 -33.43 14.32 -11.57
C GLU A 326 -33.57 15.83 -11.78
N LEU A 327 -34.77 16.33 -12.12
CA LEU A 327 -35.01 17.77 -12.27
C LEU A 327 -34.79 18.52 -10.96
N SER A 328 -35.21 17.94 -9.83
CA SER A 328 -35.03 18.54 -8.51
C SER A 328 -33.55 18.64 -8.12
N ASN A 329 -32.78 17.57 -8.36
CA ASN A 329 -31.33 17.57 -8.15
C ASN A 329 -30.66 18.60 -9.06
N LYS A 330 -31.07 18.67 -10.32
CA LYS A 330 -30.53 19.64 -11.27
C LYS A 330 -30.79 21.08 -10.85
N ILE A 331 -31.99 21.36 -10.32
CA ILE A 331 -32.30 22.69 -9.77
C ILE A 331 -31.38 23.02 -8.59
N LEU A 332 -31.08 22.05 -7.71
CA LEU A 332 -30.12 22.24 -6.61
C LEU A 332 -28.69 22.50 -7.11
N ASP A 333 -28.24 21.78 -8.13
CA ASP A 333 -26.92 22.00 -8.75
C ASP A 333 -26.85 23.38 -9.41
N LEU A 334 -27.94 23.80 -10.08
CA LEU A 334 -28.05 25.14 -10.65
C LEU A 334 -28.06 26.23 -9.59
N HIS A 335 -28.65 26.00 -8.41
CA HIS A 335 -28.55 26.92 -7.27
C HIS A 335 -27.10 27.13 -6.85
N SER A 336 -26.33 26.05 -6.71
CA SER A 336 -24.91 26.12 -6.41
C SER A 336 -24.14 26.88 -7.48
N LEU A 337 -24.39 26.63 -8.77
CA LEU A 337 -23.80 27.40 -9.88
C LEU A 337 -24.17 28.89 -9.80
N MET A 338 -25.44 29.22 -9.54
CA MET A 338 -25.88 30.61 -9.44
C MET A 338 -25.24 31.33 -8.26
N ARG A 339 -24.96 30.65 -7.14
CA ARG A 339 -24.19 31.23 -6.03
C ARG A 339 -22.74 31.52 -6.43
N VAL A 340 -22.10 30.68 -7.24
CA VAL A 340 -20.76 30.97 -7.80
C VAL A 340 -20.80 32.20 -8.74
N ILE A 341 -21.86 32.34 -9.53
CA ILE A 341 -22.07 33.43 -10.50
C ILE A 341 -22.41 34.77 -9.82
N MET A 342 -23.34 34.73 -8.86
CA MET A 342 -23.99 35.91 -8.27
C MET A 342 -23.41 36.29 -6.90
N GLY A 343 -22.65 35.41 -6.25
CA GLY A 343 -22.18 35.57 -4.88
C GLY A 343 -23.27 35.25 -3.84
N ASP A 344 -23.15 35.85 -2.66
CA ASP A 344 -24.10 35.63 -1.57
C ASP A 344 -25.51 36.13 -1.93
N LEU A 345 -26.50 35.29 -1.60
CA LEU A 345 -27.92 35.54 -1.81
C LEU A 345 -28.63 35.65 -0.46
N THR A 346 -29.53 36.62 -0.34
CA THR A 346 -30.45 36.72 0.81
C THR A 346 -31.51 35.62 0.74
N PRO A 347 -32.19 35.26 1.86
CA PRO A 347 -33.25 34.25 1.84
C PRO A 347 -34.38 34.55 0.83
N SER A 348 -34.71 35.82 0.63
CA SER A 348 -35.70 36.24 -0.37
C SER A 348 -35.21 36.04 -1.80
N GLN A 349 -33.95 36.36 -2.09
CA GLN A 349 -33.33 36.14 -3.40
C GLN A 349 -33.18 34.64 -3.70
N ASP A 350 -32.84 33.85 -2.70
CA ASP A 350 -32.72 32.39 -2.82
C ASP A 350 -34.07 31.73 -3.16
N ALA A 351 -35.15 32.13 -2.47
CA ALA A 351 -36.50 31.67 -2.79
C ALA A 351 -36.99 32.12 -4.18
N LEU A 352 -36.60 33.33 -4.62
CA LEU A 352 -36.91 33.83 -5.97
C LEU A 352 -36.15 33.05 -7.04
N LEU A 353 -34.87 32.76 -6.80
CA LEU A 353 -34.04 31.97 -7.70
C LEU A 353 -34.63 30.57 -7.91
N ASP A 354 -35.04 29.90 -6.83
CA ASP A 354 -35.68 28.58 -6.91
C ASP A 354 -36.91 28.59 -7.82
N LYS A 355 -37.81 29.54 -7.56
CA LYS A 355 -39.01 29.73 -8.37
C LYS A 355 -38.68 30.05 -9.83
N ALA A 356 -37.65 30.85 -10.08
CA ALA A 356 -37.24 31.24 -11.43
C ALA A 356 -36.66 30.05 -12.21
N LEU A 357 -35.86 29.20 -11.57
CA LEU A 357 -35.32 27.99 -12.17
C LEU A 357 -36.44 27.02 -12.56
N VAL A 358 -37.41 26.79 -11.66
CA VAL A 358 -38.58 25.94 -11.95
C VAL A 358 -39.37 26.49 -13.14
N LEU A 359 -39.64 27.79 -13.17
CA LEU A 359 -40.38 28.44 -14.26
C LEU A 359 -39.62 28.34 -15.59
N ALA A 360 -38.30 28.52 -15.60
CA ALA A 360 -37.48 28.41 -16.81
C ALA A 360 -37.58 27.02 -17.46
N TYR A 361 -37.60 25.94 -16.67
CA TYR A 361 -37.85 24.59 -17.19
C TYR A 361 -39.30 24.41 -17.66
N GLN A 362 -40.29 24.93 -16.92
CA GLN A 362 -41.70 24.84 -17.29
C GLN A 362 -42.02 25.54 -18.61
N GLU A 363 -41.39 26.69 -18.90
CA GLU A 363 -41.53 27.40 -20.17
C GLU A 363 -41.02 26.59 -21.37
N LYS A 364 -40.06 25.68 -21.14
CA LYS A 364 -39.58 24.70 -22.13
C LYS A 364 -40.39 23.40 -22.14
N GLY A 365 -41.48 23.33 -21.38
CA GLY A 365 -42.31 22.15 -21.26
C GLY A 365 -41.65 21.00 -20.50
N ILE A 366 -40.64 21.29 -19.66
CA ILE A 366 -39.96 20.32 -18.80
C ILE A 366 -40.59 20.39 -17.42
N THR A 367 -41.05 19.23 -16.92
CA THR A 367 -41.70 19.08 -15.61
C THR A 367 -41.11 17.87 -14.89
N GLN A 368 -41.61 17.51 -13.71
CA GLN A 368 -41.15 16.30 -12.99
C GLN A 368 -41.46 14.98 -13.71
N ASP A 369 -42.19 15.01 -14.84
CA ASP A 369 -42.38 13.85 -15.70
C ASP A 369 -41.11 13.54 -16.51
N PRO A 370 -40.45 12.38 -16.31
CA PRO A 370 -39.22 12.03 -17.01
C PRO A 370 -39.34 12.00 -18.53
N GLU A 371 -40.53 11.80 -19.10
CA GLU A 371 -40.71 11.84 -20.56
C GLU A 371 -40.44 13.24 -21.13
N THR A 372 -40.62 14.28 -20.31
CA THR A 372 -40.36 15.67 -20.72
C THR A 372 -38.89 16.03 -20.71
N PHE A 373 -38.00 15.24 -20.09
CA PHE A 373 -36.55 15.51 -20.01
C PHE A 373 -35.82 15.42 -21.36
N LYS A 374 -36.50 14.93 -22.40
CA LYS A 374 -36.01 14.91 -23.79
C LYS A 374 -36.22 16.23 -24.52
N ASN A 375 -37.05 17.13 -23.96
CA ASN A 375 -37.28 18.45 -24.53
C ASN A 375 -36.02 19.30 -24.45
N GLU A 376 -35.95 20.34 -25.27
CA GLU A 376 -34.82 21.25 -25.32
C GLU A 376 -34.69 21.98 -23.96
N PRO A 377 -33.56 21.82 -23.24
CA PRO A 377 -33.39 22.44 -21.94
C PRO A 377 -33.28 23.96 -22.06
N PRO A 378 -33.63 24.71 -20.99
CA PRO A 378 -33.48 26.15 -20.98
C PRO A 378 -32.02 26.58 -21.12
N LEU A 379 -31.81 27.82 -21.52
CA LEU A 379 -30.53 28.49 -21.48
C LEU A 379 -30.50 29.51 -20.33
N LEU A 380 -29.30 30.03 -20.03
CA LEU A 380 -29.14 31.09 -19.05
C LEU A 380 -29.95 32.36 -19.41
N GLU A 381 -30.14 32.62 -20.71
CA GLU A 381 -31.01 33.68 -21.21
C GLU A 381 -32.48 33.49 -20.83
N ASP A 382 -32.97 32.25 -20.79
CA ASP A 382 -34.35 31.98 -20.41
C ASP A 382 -34.56 32.30 -18.92
N LEU A 383 -33.62 31.91 -18.05
CA LEU A 383 -33.63 32.30 -16.64
C LEU A 383 -33.59 33.83 -16.47
N TYR A 384 -32.75 34.52 -17.25
CA TYR A 384 -32.68 35.98 -17.24
C TYR A 384 -34.02 36.64 -17.64
N LYS A 385 -34.70 36.11 -18.66
CA LYS A 385 -36.03 36.59 -19.07
C LYS A 385 -37.08 36.35 -17.98
N VAL A 386 -37.05 35.20 -17.32
CA VAL A 386 -37.93 34.89 -16.18
C VAL A 386 -37.75 35.91 -15.06
N PHE A 387 -36.51 36.25 -14.70
CA PHE A 387 -36.26 37.28 -13.68
C PHE A 387 -36.81 38.66 -14.08
N LEU A 388 -36.63 39.07 -15.34
CA LEU A 388 -37.21 40.33 -15.83
C LEU A 388 -38.74 40.33 -15.77
N GLY A 389 -39.39 39.18 -16.00
CA GLY A 389 -40.85 39.02 -15.97
C GLY A 389 -41.46 38.95 -14.57
N MET A 390 -40.67 38.76 -13.51
CA MET A 390 -41.17 38.72 -12.13
C MET A 390 -41.49 40.10 -11.55
N GLU A 391 -41.00 41.19 -12.16
CA GLU A 391 -41.28 42.59 -11.81
C GLU A 391 -41.02 42.97 -10.33
N THR A 392 -40.13 42.26 -9.63
CA THR A 392 -39.69 42.61 -8.27
C THR A 392 -38.30 43.27 -8.26
N PRO A 393 -38.01 44.18 -7.30
CA PRO A 393 -36.67 44.78 -7.17
C PRO A 393 -35.56 43.74 -7.02
N GLU A 394 -35.80 42.68 -6.25
CA GLU A 394 -34.84 41.61 -6.01
C GLU A 394 -34.59 40.77 -7.26
N ALA A 395 -35.64 40.46 -8.04
CA ALA A 395 -35.48 39.71 -9.29
C ALA A 395 -34.71 40.54 -10.33
N LYS A 396 -34.93 41.85 -10.39
CA LYS A 396 -34.14 42.75 -11.24
C LYS A 396 -32.67 42.76 -10.85
N GLU A 397 -32.35 42.79 -9.55
CA GLU A 397 -30.96 42.71 -9.08
C GLU A 397 -30.28 41.39 -9.51
N LEU A 398 -30.99 40.26 -9.42
CA LEU A 398 -30.48 38.96 -9.89
C LEU A 398 -30.29 38.93 -11.42
N ALA A 399 -31.21 39.54 -12.17
CA ALA A 399 -31.10 39.69 -13.62
C ALA A 399 -29.86 40.52 -14.01
N ASP A 400 -29.63 41.65 -13.32
CA ASP A 400 -28.47 42.52 -13.58
C ASP A 400 -27.14 41.78 -13.34
N ARG A 401 -27.08 40.91 -12.32
CA ARG A 401 -25.90 40.05 -12.06
C ARG A 401 -25.67 39.01 -13.17
N LEU A 402 -26.73 38.51 -13.80
CA LEU A 402 -26.68 37.55 -14.90
C LEU A 402 -26.40 38.19 -16.26
N GLU A 403 -26.71 39.47 -16.46
CA GLU A 403 -26.64 40.12 -17.76
C GLU A 403 -25.27 39.97 -18.44
N LYS A 404 -24.18 40.00 -17.66
CA LYS A 404 -22.80 39.81 -18.16
C LYS A 404 -22.56 38.44 -18.81
N PHE A 405 -23.28 37.41 -18.38
CA PHE A 405 -23.19 36.02 -18.87
C PHE A 405 -24.20 35.72 -19.99
N VAL A 406 -25.15 36.62 -20.26
CA VAL A 406 -26.20 36.43 -21.28
C VAL A 406 -25.99 37.35 -22.47
N ARG A 407 -25.72 38.64 -22.23
CA ARG A 407 -25.56 39.67 -23.27
C ARG A 407 -24.18 40.32 -23.25
N GLY A 408 -23.41 40.13 -22.17
CA GLY A 408 -22.08 40.71 -22.00
C GLY A 408 -20.93 39.90 -22.60
N SER A 409 -19.72 40.22 -22.16
CA SER A 409 -18.46 39.62 -22.64
C SER A 409 -18.35 38.10 -22.41
N ALA A 410 -19.12 37.54 -21.46
CA ALA A 410 -19.11 36.11 -21.14
C ALA A 410 -20.24 35.31 -21.83
N ALA A 411 -21.12 35.97 -22.59
CA ALA A 411 -22.28 35.35 -23.25
C ALA A 411 -21.93 34.14 -24.12
N GLY A 412 -20.81 34.25 -24.86
CA GLY A 412 -20.40 33.22 -25.81
C GLY A 412 -20.10 31.87 -25.17
N ILE A 413 -19.85 31.77 -23.86
CA ILE A 413 -19.40 30.52 -23.22
C ILE A 413 -20.56 29.75 -22.60
N PHE A 414 -21.45 30.46 -21.91
CA PHE A 414 -22.39 29.85 -20.96
C PHE A 414 -23.85 29.87 -21.43
N ASN A 415 -24.16 30.63 -22.49
CA ASN A 415 -25.50 30.79 -23.03
C ASN A 415 -25.65 30.13 -24.41
N ALA A 416 -25.39 28.82 -24.48
CA ALA A 416 -25.54 28.03 -25.70
C ALA A 416 -25.85 26.57 -25.37
N HIS A 417 -26.58 25.89 -26.27
CA HIS A 417 -26.84 24.47 -26.12
C HIS A 417 -25.56 23.65 -26.22
N SER A 418 -25.49 22.56 -25.45
CA SER A 418 -24.35 21.66 -25.49
C SER A 418 -24.15 21.06 -26.88
N ASN A 419 -22.92 21.09 -27.37
CA ASN A 419 -22.56 20.51 -28.67
C ASN A 419 -21.34 19.58 -28.59
N PHE A 420 -20.93 19.24 -27.37
CA PHE A 420 -19.74 18.46 -27.07
C PHE A 420 -20.11 17.14 -26.36
N ASP A 421 -19.33 16.09 -26.61
CA ASP A 421 -19.44 14.78 -25.95
C ASP A 421 -18.06 14.17 -25.71
N ILE A 422 -17.83 13.62 -24.52
CA ILE A 422 -16.55 13.00 -24.15
C ILE A 422 -16.48 11.60 -24.77
N LYS A 423 -15.82 11.49 -25.92
CA LYS A 423 -15.63 10.21 -26.62
C LYS A 423 -14.21 9.67 -26.53
N ASN A 424 -13.24 10.54 -26.33
CA ASN A 424 -11.84 10.16 -26.23
C ASN A 424 -11.50 9.67 -24.81
N PRO A 425 -10.81 8.53 -24.64
CA PRO A 425 -10.40 8.03 -23.33
C PRO A 425 -9.39 8.93 -22.61
N PHE A 426 -8.80 9.93 -23.28
CA PHE A 426 -7.97 10.95 -22.66
C PHE A 426 -8.46 12.33 -23.09
N THR A 427 -9.24 12.99 -22.23
CA THR A 427 -9.83 14.30 -22.52
C THR A 427 -9.34 15.34 -21.52
N VAL A 428 -8.92 16.51 -22.00
CA VAL A 428 -8.42 17.60 -21.18
C VAL A 428 -9.22 18.87 -21.48
N PHE A 429 -9.77 19.49 -20.44
CA PHE A 429 -10.49 20.74 -20.48
C PHE A 429 -9.57 21.89 -20.09
N GLY A 430 -9.13 22.67 -21.07
CA GLY A 430 -8.29 23.85 -20.85
C GLY A 430 -9.13 25.10 -20.59
N ILE A 431 -9.01 25.70 -19.40
CA ILE A 431 -9.76 26.93 -19.02
C ILE A 431 -8.85 28.16 -18.86
N ARG A 432 -7.57 28.06 -19.21
CA ARG A 432 -6.58 29.14 -19.07
C ARG A 432 -7.01 30.45 -19.74
N ASP A 433 -7.63 30.32 -20.91
CA ASP A 433 -7.99 31.44 -21.79
C ASP A 433 -9.30 32.15 -21.34
N LEU A 434 -9.83 31.76 -20.18
CA LEU A 434 -10.89 32.49 -19.46
C LEU A 434 -10.29 33.50 -18.48
N GLU A 435 -10.99 34.63 -18.30
CA GLU A 435 -10.70 35.56 -17.20
C GLU A 435 -10.78 34.85 -15.84
N GLU A 436 -9.94 35.25 -14.88
CA GLU A 436 -9.80 34.56 -13.59
C GLU A 436 -11.12 34.42 -12.83
N ASN A 437 -11.98 35.44 -12.90
CA ASN A 437 -13.30 35.45 -12.30
C ASN A 437 -14.32 34.50 -12.98
N LEU A 438 -14.07 34.05 -14.21
CA LEU A 438 -14.92 33.11 -14.94
C LEU A 438 -14.46 31.66 -14.80
N ARG A 439 -13.21 31.43 -14.35
CA ARG A 439 -12.66 30.07 -14.18
C ARG A 439 -13.46 29.22 -13.20
N PRO A 440 -13.84 29.70 -11.99
CA PRO A 440 -14.65 28.90 -11.06
C PRO A 440 -16.00 28.49 -11.66
N VAL A 441 -16.64 29.41 -12.40
CA VAL A 441 -17.91 29.14 -13.11
C VAL A 441 -17.72 28.04 -14.16
N ALA A 442 -16.68 28.15 -14.99
CA ALA A 442 -16.39 27.14 -16.00
C ALA A 442 -16.02 25.78 -15.38
N MET A 443 -15.21 25.76 -14.31
CA MET A 443 -14.88 24.53 -13.58
C MET A 443 -16.14 23.84 -13.05
N TYR A 444 -17.04 24.58 -12.42
CA TYR A 444 -18.30 24.03 -11.91
C TYR A 444 -19.13 23.39 -13.03
N ILE A 445 -19.29 24.09 -14.16
CA ILE A 445 -20.06 23.60 -15.31
C ILE A 445 -19.41 22.36 -15.93
N ILE A 446 -18.09 22.33 -16.07
CA ILE A 446 -17.35 21.17 -16.59
C ILE A 446 -17.48 20.00 -15.62
N LEU A 447 -17.38 20.22 -14.31
CA LEU A 447 -17.53 19.17 -13.29
C LEU A 447 -18.92 18.55 -13.31
N ASP A 448 -19.97 19.36 -13.33
CA ASP A 448 -21.35 18.90 -13.46
C ASP A 448 -21.56 18.12 -14.77
N TYR A 449 -21.06 18.65 -15.89
CA TYR A 449 -21.13 17.97 -17.17
C TYR A 449 -20.42 16.61 -17.16
N VAL A 450 -19.19 16.54 -16.63
CA VAL A 450 -18.43 15.30 -16.50
C VAL A 450 -19.19 14.32 -15.60
N TRP A 451 -19.72 14.78 -14.47
CA TRP A 451 -20.48 13.96 -13.54
C TRP A 451 -21.71 13.31 -14.19
N ASN A 452 -22.49 14.09 -14.92
CA ASN A 452 -23.67 13.62 -15.65
C ASN A 452 -23.33 12.64 -16.79
N ARG A 453 -22.13 12.76 -17.37
CA ARG A 453 -21.63 11.82 -18.40
C ARG A 453 -21.08 10.54 -17.78
N VAL A 454 -20.37 10.64 -16.66
CA VAL A 454 -19.72 9.50 -16.02
C VAL A 454 -20.74 8.50 -15.46
N ARG A 455 -21.91 8.98 -15.01
CA ARG A 455 -23.02 8.13 -14.54
C ARG A 455 -23.58 7.19 -15.61
N LYS A 456 -23.45 7.52 -16.90
CA LYS A 456 -24.07 6.75 -18.00
C LYS A 456 -23.48 5.35 -18.17
N ASP A 457 -22.16 5.25 -18.09
CA ASP A 457 -21.42 4.01 -18.34
C ASP A 457 -20.54 3.66 -17.15
N ARG A 458 -20.71 2.45 -16.61
CA ARG A 458 -19.82 1.94 -15.55
C ARG A 458 -18.47 1.52 -16.14
N LYS A 459 -17.51 2.42 -16.10
CA LYS A 459 -16.11 2.20 -16.48
C LYS A 459 -15.17 2.77 -15.42
N LYS A 460 -13.93 2.26 -15.36
CA LYS A 460 -12.86 2.88 -14.56
C LYS A 460 -12.50 4.22 -15.19
N ARG A 461 -12.70 5.30 -14.46
CA ARG A 461 -12.39 6.67 -14.89
C ARG A 461 -11.67 7.42 -13.78
N ILE A 462 -10.73 8.29 -14.15
CA ILE A 462 -10.11 9.25 -13.24
C ILE A 462 -10.40 10.66 -13.73
N LEU A 463 -11.03 11.44 -12.86
CA LEU A 463 -11.17 12.88 -13.01
C LEU A 463 -10.06 13.56 -12.21
N VAL A 464 -9.20 14.29 -12.90
CA VAL A 464 -8.14 15.12 -12.33
C VAL A 464 -8.62 16.56 -12.35
N VAL A 465 -8.67 17.18 -11.17
CA VAL A 465 -8.92 18.62 -11.02
C VAL A 465 -7.62 19.27 -10.59
N ASP A 466 -6.92 19.89 -11.53
CA ASP A 466 -5.67 20.60 -11.19
C ASP A 466 -5.97 21.98 -10.61
N GLU A 467 -5.10 22.44 -9.71
CA GLU A 467 -5.28 23.65 -8.91
C GLU A 467 -6.70 23.78 -8.28
N ALA A 468 -7.16 22.69 -7.66
CA ALA A 468 -8.51 22.58 -7.08
C ALA A 468 -8.85 23.63 -6.00
N TRP A 469 -7.89 24.44 -5.53
CA TRP A 469 -8.15 25.57 -4.62
C TRP A 469 -8.85 26.75 -5.31
N TYR A 470 -9.00 26.74 -6.65
CA TYR A 470 -9.84 27.68 -7.38
C TYR A 470 -11.36 27.44 -7.17
N LEU A 471 -11.76 26.30 -6.60
CA LEU A 471 -13.15 25.92 -6.33
C LEU A 471 -13.69 26.45 -5.00
#